data_AF-A0A931VP16-F1
#
_entry.id   AF-A0A931VP16-F1
#
_cell.length_a   1.000
_cell.length_b   1.000
_cell.length_c   1.000
_cell.angle_alpha   90.00
_cell.angle_beta   90.00
_cell.angle_gamma   90.00
#
_symmetry.space_group_name_H-M   'P 1'
#
loop_
_entity.id
_entity.type
_entity.pdbx_description
1 polymer ?
#
loop_
_entity_poly.entity_id
_entity_poly.type
_entity_poly.pdbx_seq_one_letter_code
_entity_poly.pdbx_strand_id
1 'polypeptide(L)'
;MISATIEERPIHFDRVDRVKRSVGQPVLAGDDRFWILGEPLVVLVNGNERITVPIGFTTDGASVPVWAQRLTGWGRWEDPQRWGGIVHDWMYTQAGTPKARADNVFRAVLKSEGTSRYKREIMWAAVVVGGGPAYRSSQAKGPNIYV
;
A
#
# COMPACT_ATOMS: atom_id res chain seq x y z
N MET A 1 18.83 10.57 2.95
CA MET A 1 17.43 10.41 3.43
C MET A 1 16.62 9.97 2.23
N ILE A 2 15.83 8.89 2.32
CA ILE A 2 15.02 8.42 1.19
C ILE A 2 13.97 9.50 0.83
N SER A 3 13.83 9.80 -0.46
CA SER A 3 12.70 10.56 -1.02
C SER A 3 11.86 9.65 -1.91
N ALA A 4 10.57 9.97 -2.02
CA ALA A 4 9.66 9.32 -2.94
C ALA A 4 8.71 10.37 -3.52
N THR A 5 8.21 10.19 -4.73
CA THR A 5 7.18 11.04 -5.34
C THR A 5 6.28 10.16 -6.20
N ILE A 6 4.98 10.36 -6.13
CA ILE A 6 4.02 9.64 -6.97
C ILE A 6 4.01 10.30 -8.35
N GLU A 7 4.35 9.55 -9.39
CA GLU A 7 4.35 10.02 -10.78
C GLU A 7 3.00 9.75 -11.46
N GLU A 8 2.42 8.56 -11.21
CA GLU A 8 1.15 8.15 -11.80
C GLU A 8 0.24 7.60 -10.71
N ARG A 9 -1.02 8.04 -10.71
CA ARG A 9 -2.04 7.65 -9.72
C ARG A 9 -3.15 6.88 -10.42
N PRO A 10 -3.58 5.72 -9.87
CA PRO A 10 -4.78 5.05 -10.30
C PRO A 10 -5.99 5.97 -10.16
N ILE A 11 -6.79 6.07 -11.23
CA ILE A 11 -8.06 6.80 -11.24
C ILE A 11 -9.16 5.85 -10.81
N HIS A 12 -9.12 4.61 -11.30
CA HIS A 12 -10.03 3.54 -10.93
C HIS A 12 -9.43 2.72 -9.79
N PHE A 13 -10.13 2.73 -8.67
CA PHE A 13 -9.77 1.98 -7.49
C PHE A 13 -11.05 1.62 -6.74
N ASP A 14 -11.40 0.34 -6.71
CA ASP A 14 -12.64 -0.13 -6.08
C ASP A 14 -12.39 -1.46 -5.36
N ARG A 15 -13.38 -1.93 -4.61
CA ARG A 15 -13.31 -3.23 -3.94
C ARG A 15 -13.40 -4.37 -4.95
N VAL A 16 -12.63 -5.43 -4.70
CA VAL A 16 -12.57 -6.62 -5.55
C VAL A 16 -13.96 -7.23 -5.76
N ASP A 17 -14.79 -7.32 -4.71
CA ASP A 17 -16.14 -7.88 -4.84
C ASP A 17 -17.08 -7.01 -5.69
N ARG A 18 -16.87 -5.69 -5.76
CA ARG A 18 -17.66 -4.81 -6.63
C ARG A 18 -17.24 -4.93 -8.08
N VAL A 19 -15.93 -4.94 -8.33
CA VAL A 19 -15.37 -5.14 -9.67
C VAL A 19 -15.77 -6.51 -10.23
N LYS A 20 -15.69 -7.58 -9.43
CA LYS A 20 -16.14 -8.91 -9.87
C LYS A 20 -17.63 -8.93 -10.22
N ARG A 21 -18.49 -8.29 -9.43
CA ARG A 21 -19.93 -8.18 -9.74
C ARG A 21 -20.19 -7.42 -11.03
N SER A 22 -19.48 -6.34 -11.32
CA SER A 22 -19.72 -5.53 -12.53
C SER A 22 -19.35 -6.26 -13.82
N VAL A 23 -18.43 -7.23 -13.76
CA VAL A 23 -18.00 -8.04 -14.91
C VAL A 23 -18.56 -9.47 -14.91
N GLY A 24 -19.50 -9.78 -14.01
CA GLY A 24 -20.16 -11.09 -13.95
C GLY A 24 -19.28 -12.24 -13.41
N GLN A 25 -18.18 -11.94 -12.72
CA GLN A 25 -17.34 -12.94 -12.05
C GLN A 25 -17.91 -13.37 -10.69
N PRO A 26 -17.69 -14.63 -10.27
CA PRO A 26 -18.12 -15.09 -8.95
C PRO A 26 -17.36 -14.37 -7.83
N VAL A 27 -18.10 -13.84 -6.86
CA VAL A 27 -17.54 -13.25 -5.63
C VAL A 27 -17.24 -14.36 -4.63
N LEU A 28 -15.98 -14.45 -4.20
CA LEU A 28 -15.53 -15.41 -3.19
C LEU A 28 -15.57 -14.79 -1.79
N ALA A 29 -15.64 -15.63 -0.77
CA ALA A 29 -15.57 -15.19 0.61
C ALA A 29 -14.24 -14.47 0.88
N GLY A 30 -14.33 -13.22 1.36
CA GLY A 30 -13.17 -12.39 1.69
C GLY A 30 -12.72 -11.41 0.59
N ASP A 31 -13.33 -11.44 -0.59
CA ASP A 31 -13.10 -10.44 -1.66
C ASP A 31 -13.50 -9.02 -1.23
N ASP A 32 -14.41 -8.90 -0.27
CA ASP A 32 -14.86 -7.65 0.33
C ASP A 32 -13.79 -6.91 1.15
N ARG A 33 -12.68 -7.61 1.47
CA ARG A 33 -11.57 -7.07 2.26
C ARG A 33 -10.49 -6.42 1.41
N PHE A 34 -10.48 -6.67 0.09
CA PHE A 34 -9.42 -6.22 -0.80
C PHE A 34 -9.93 -5.17 -1.78
N TRP A 35 -9.02 -4.28 -2.14
CA TRP A 35 -9.20 -3.29 -3.19
C TRP A 35 -8.26 -3.59 -4.35
N ILE A 36 -8.69 -3.24 -5.55
CA ILE A 36 -7.98 -3.53 -6.81
C ILE A 36 -7.65 -2.23 -7.55
N LEU A 37 -6.43 -2.16 -8.08
CA LEU A 37 -5.97 -1.06 -8.92
C LEU A 37 -6.50 -1.25 -10.36
N GLY A 38 -7.21 -0.25 -10.89
CA GLY A 38 -7.64 -0.21 -12.28
C GLY A 38 -6.59 0.36 -13.24
N GLU A 39 -5.58 1.05 -12.72
CA GLU A 39 -4.38 1.47 -13.46
C GLU A 39 -3.13 1.30 -12.59
N PRO A 40 -1.92 1.33 -13.18
CA PRO A 40 -0.69 1.29 -12.41
C PRO A 40 -0.55 2.47 -11.42
N LEU A 41 0.04 2.19 -10.26
CA LEU A 41 0.57 3.22 -9.36
C LEU A 41 2.09 3.27 -9.54
N VAL A 42 2.62 4.46 -9.80
CA VAL A 42 4.05 4.65 -10.04
C VAL A 42 4.64 5.60 -9.02
N VAL A 43 5.72 5.17 -8.36
CA VAL A 43 6.49 5.97 -7.41
C VAL A 43 7.95 6.04 -7.80
N LEU A 44 8.48 7.26 -7.93
CA LEU A 44 9.89 7.54 -8.12
C LEU A 44 10.59 7.70 -6.77
N VAL A 45 11.50 6.79 -6.45
CA VAL A 45 12.32 6.78 -5.24
C VAL A 45 13.69 7.38 -5.55
N ASN A 46 14.15 8.31 -4.69
CA ASN A 46 15.42 9.02 -4.80
C ASN A 46 15.69 9.70 -6.16
N GLY A 47 14.65 9.95 -6.96
CA GLY A 47 14.74 10.59 -8.25
C GLY A 47 15.21 9.70 -9.41
N ASN A 48 15.46 8.41 -9.19
CA ASN A 48 16.02 7.52 -10.23
C ASN A 48 15.49 6.09 -10.22
N GLU A 49 14.86 5.64 -9.14
CA GLU A 49 14.31 4.29 -9.05
C GLU A 49 12.80 4.33 -9.18
N ARG A 50 12.25 3.67 -10.19
CA ARG A 50 10.80 3.64 -10.43
C ARG A 50 10.21 2.34 -9.89
N ILE A 51 9.31 2.47 -8.91
CA ILE A 51 8.50 1.37 -8.38
C ILE A 51 7.14 1.44 -9.07
N THR A 52 6.81 0.39 -9.83
CA THR A 52 5.52 0.26 -10.52
C THR A 52 4.70 -0.83 -9.86
N VAL A 53 3.57 -0.45 -9.28
CA VAL A 53 2.52 -1.38 -8.85
C VAL A 53 1.59 -1.59 -10.03
N PRO A 54 1.42 -2.82 -10.54
CA PRO A 54 0.68 -3.06 -11.76
C PRO A 54 -0.84 -2.93 -11.58
N ILE A 55 -1.54 -2.72 -12.69
CA ILE A 55 -2.99 -2.93 -12.78
C ILE A 55 -3.36 -4.32 -12.24
N GLY A 56 -4.50 -4.41 -11.58
CA GLY A 56 -5.00 -5.65 -11.03
C GLY A 56 -4.40 -6.04 -9.67
N PHE A 57 -3.35 -5.35 -9.21
CA PHE A 57 -2.81 -5.58 -7.88
C PHE A 57 -3.88 -5.36 -6.81
N THR A 58 -3.93 -6.28 -5.85
CA THR A 58 -4.86 -6.20 -4.73
C THR A 58 -4.17 -6.01 -3.39
N THR A 59 -4.77 -5.12 -2.60
CA THR A 59 -4.27 -4.66 -1.31
C THR A 59 -5.41 -4.62 -0.30
N ASP A 60 -5.13 -4.95 0.96
CA ASP A 60 -6.02 -4.71 2.09
C ASP A 60 -5.77 -3.32 2.73
N GLY A 61 -4.88 -2.54 2.11
CA GLY A 61 -4.50 -1.19 2.47
C GLY A 61 -3.44 -1.18 3.57
N ALA A 62 -3.14 0.01 4.07
CA ALA A 62 -2.22 0.15 5.18
C ALA A 62 -2.79 -0.52 6.44
N SER A 63 -2.39 -1.77 6.68
CA SER A 63 -2.70 -2.58 7.87
C SER A 63 -1.98 -2.02 9.10
N VAL A 64 -2.47 -0.87 9.55
CA VAL A 64 -1.90 -0.09 10.65
C VAL A 64 -2.67 -0.41 11.94
N PRO A 65 -1.99 -0.71 13.05
CA PRO A 65 -2.62 -0.95 14.34
C PRO A 65 -3.61 0.14 14.76
N VAL A 66 -4.68 -0.27 15.46
CA VAL A 66 -5.76 0.63 15.91
C VAL A 66 -5.25 1.82 16.72
N TRP A 67 -4.19 1.64 17.51
CA TRP A 67 -3.61 2.73 18.30
C TRP A 67 -3.04 3.84 17.40
N ALA A 68 -2.40 3.50 16.28
CA ALA A 68 -1.82 4.47 15.35
C ALA A 68 -2.92 5.20 14.57
N GLN A 69 -3.99 4.50 14.19
CA GLN A 69 -5.18 5.12 13.61
C GLN A 69 -5.80 6.15 14.56
N ARG A 70 -5.93 5.81 15.86
CA ARG A 70 -6.44 6.74 16.88
C ARG A 70 -5.57 7.98 17.06
N LEU A 71 -4.24 7.83 17.08
CA LEU A 71 -3.31 8.95 17.28
C LEU A 71 -3.21 9.88 16.06
N THR A 72 -3.42 9.34 14.86
CA THR A 72 -3.33 10.12 13.60
C THR A 72 -4.68 10.65 13.14
N GLY A 73 -5.77 10.06 13.62
CA GLY A 73 -7.13 10.31 13.17
C GLY A 73 -7.40 9.76 11.78
N TRP A 74 -6.61 8.81 11.29
CA TRP A 74 -6.69 8.28 9.93
C TRP A 74 -7.22 6.84 9.89
N GLY A 75 -8.24 6.63 9.06
CA GLY A 75 -8.65 5.29 8.64
C GLY A 75 -7.71 4.68 7.58
N ARG A 76 -7.81 3.36 7.38
CA ARG A 76 -6.97 2.58 6.43
C ARG A 76 -6.93 3.13 5.00
N TRP A 77 -8.00 3.78 4.57
CA TRP A 77 -8.22 4.24 3.20
C TRP A 77 -8.20 5.76 3.06
N GLU A 78 -7.91 6.50 4.13
CA GLU A 78 -7.83 7.95 4.06
C GLU A 78 -6.56 8.39 3.32
N ASP A 79 -6.72 9.40 2.48
CA ASP A 79 -5.57 10.04 1.86
C ASP A 79 -4.86 10.88 2.93
N PRO A 80 -3.52 10.89 2.94
CA PRO A 80 -2.61 10.31 1.93
C PRO A 80 -2.11 8.89 2.22
N GLN A 81 -2.58 8.24 3.30
CA GLN A 81 -2.08 6.93 3.75
C GLN A 81 -2.31 5.82 2.72
N ARG A 82 -3.40 5.90 1.96
CA ARG A 82 -3.78 4.93 0.93
C ARG A 82 -2.63 4.59 -0.03
N TRP A 83 -2.05 5.61 -0.66
CA TRP A 83 -1.01 5.41 -1.68
C TRP A 83 0.28 4.86 -1.10
N GLY A 84 0.67 5.33 0.09
CA GLY A 84 1.78 4.75 0.82
C GLY A 84 1.55 3.27 1.09
N GLY A 85 0.35 2.90 1.58
CA GLY A 85 -0.02 1.53 1.90
C GLY A 85 0.06 0.60 0.68
N ILE A 86 -0.46 1.02 -0.47
CA ILE A 86 -0.42 0.23 -1.70
C ILE A 86 1.02 -0.10 -2.12
N VAL A 87 1.91 0.91 -2.12
CA VAL A 87 3.32 0.70 -2.49
C VAL A 87 4.04 -0.18 -1.46
N HIS A 88 3.72 -0.01 -0.18
CA HIS A 88 4.27 -0.81 0.91
C HIS A 88 3.91 -2.30 0.76
N ASP A 89 2.63 -2.60 0.54
CA ASP A 89 2.13 -3.96 0.34
C ASP A 89 2.74 -4.59 -0.91
N TRP A 90 2.82 -3.84 -2.01
CA TRP A 90 3.50 -4.30 -3.21
C TRP A 90 4.95 -4.67 -2.91
N MET A 91 5.72 -3.77 -2.29
CA MET A 91 7.12 -4.02 -1.95
C MET A 91 7.33 -5.22 -1.03
N TYR A 92 6.38 -5.51 -0.14
CA TYR A 92 6.40 -6.70 0.73
C TYR A 92 6.30 -8.02 -0.04
N THR A 93 5.74 -8.00 -1.24
CA THR A 93 5.61 -9.19 -2.10
C THR A 93 6.83 -9.41 -3.01
N GLN A 94 7.71 -8.41 -3.12
CA GLN A 94 8.84 -8.46 -4.04
C GLN A 94 10.05 -9.17 -3.41
N ALA A 95 10.50 -10.23 -4.07
CA ALA A 95 11.69 -10.97 -3.67
C ALA A 95 12.91 -10.03 -3.55
N GLY A 96 13.69 -10.19 -2.49
CA GLY A 96 14.89 -9.39 -2.24
C GLY A 96 14.63 -7.97 -1.72
N THR A 97 13.39 -7.50 -1.62
CA THR A 97 13.08 -6.20 -1.01
C THR A 97 13.10 -6.29 0.51
N PRO A 98 14.01 -5.61 1.22
CA PRO A 98 14.04 -5.65 2.68
C PRO A 98 12.83 -4.92 3.27
N LYS A 99 12.24 -5.48 4.34
CA LYS A 99 11.12 -4.85 5.08
C LYS A 99 11.40 -3.38 5.41
N ALA A 100 12.57 -3.08 5.96
CA ALA A 100 12.95 -1.72 6.34
C ALA A 100 12.99 -0.76 5.14
N ARG A 101 13.29 -1.24 3.94
CA ARG A 101 13.25 -0.44 2.71
C ARG A 101 11.82 -0.07 2.38
N ALA A 102 10.90 -1.04 2.38
CA ALA A 102 9.48 -0.80 2.16
C ALA A 102 8.89 0.18 3.19
N ASP A 103 9.20 -0.01 4.48
CA ASP A 103 8.77 0.89 5.56
C ASP A 103 9.27 2.33 5.33
N ASN A 104 10.52 2.50 4.89
CA ASN A 104 11.07 3.83 4.63
C ASN A 104 10.52 4.48 3.36
N VAL A 105 10.23 3.71 2.30
CA VAL A 105 9.54 4.22 1.11
C VAL A 105 8.13 4.66 1.46
N PHE A 106 7.39 3.88 2.25
CA PHE A 106 6.08 4.27 2.80
C PHE A 106 6.14 5.65 3.48
N ARG A 107 7.09 5.83 4.40
CA ARG A 107 7.30 7.12 5.08
C ARG A 107 7.64 8.26 4.12
N ALA A 108 8.44 7.98 3.09
CA ALA A 108 8.81 8.96 2.08
C ALA A 108 7.61 9.37 1.21
N VAL A 109 6.74 8.42 0.83
CA VAL A 109 5.50 8.70 0.11
C VAL A 109 4.57 9.58 0.96
N LEU A 110 4.35 9.23 2.23
CA LEU A 110 3.55 10.08 3.14
C LEU A 110 4.09 11.52 3.19
N LYS A 111 5.41 11.67 3.28
CA LYS A 111 6.05 13.00 3.29
C LYS A 111 5.78 13.76 1.99
N SER A 112 5.86 13.09 0.84
CA SER A 112 5.61 13.72 -0.47
C SER A 112 4.16 14.17 -0.66
N GLU A 113 3.23 13.45 -0.05
CA GLU A 113 1.80 13.77 -0.05
C GLU A 113 1.42 14.80 1.04
N GLY A 114 2.39 15.55 1.57
CA GLY A 114 2.12 16.64 2.51
C GLY A 114 1.82 16.21 3.96
N THR A 115 2.06 14.95 4.32
CA THR A 115 1.82 14.48 5.70
C THR A 115 2.71 15.20 6.71
N SER A 116 2.10 15.72 7.77
CA SER A 116 2.82 16.33 8.88
C SER A 116 3.84 15.37 9.51
N ARG A 117 4.97 15.91 9.99
CA ARG A 117 6.06 15.08 10.54
C ARG A 117 5.57 14.13 11.62
N TYR A 118 4.76 14.63 12.56
CA TYR A 118 4.23 13.84 13.66
C TYR A 118 3.44 12.61 13.16
N LYS A 119 2.48 12.81 12.25
CA LYS A 119 1.65 11.72 11.72
C LYS A 119 2.49 10.68 10.98
N ARG A 120 3.39 11.10 10.08
CA ARG A 120 4.21 10.12 9.32
C ARG A 120 5.15 9.31 10.21
N GLU A 121 5.70 9.87 11.29
CA GLU A 121 6.59 9.11 12.19
C GLU A 121 5.80 8.05 12.95
N ILE A 122 4.58 8.35 13.38
CA ILE A 122 3.68 7.38 14.03
C ILE A 122 3.35 6.24 13.07
N MET A 123 2.95 6.58 11.84
CA MET A 123 2.61 5.60 10.81
C MET A 123 3.81 4.73 10.45
N TRP A 124 5.00 5.32 10.35
CA TRP A 124 6.23 4.60 10.11
C TRP A 124 6.58 3.65 11.27
N ALA A 125 6.52 4.12 12.51
CA ALA A 125 6.78 3.28 13.69
C ALA A 125 5.79 2.10 13.74
N ALA A 126 4.53 2.35 13.38
CA ALA A 126 3.50 1.33 13.32
C ALA A 126 3.82 0.19 12.33
N VAL A 127 4.25 0.50 11.10
CA VAL A 127 4.63 -0.52 10.11
C VAL A 127 5.95 -1.20 10.47
N VAL A 128 6.89 -0.48 11.09
CA VAL A 128 8.16 -1.04 11.58
C VAL A 128 7.90 -2.12 12.63
N VAL A 129 7.07 -1.83 13.63
CA VAL A 129 6.77 -2.74 14.76
C VAL A 129 5.78 -3.84 14.35
N GLY A 130 4.72 -3.50 13.62
CA GLY A 130 3.60 -4.41 13.33
C GLY A 130 3.75 -5.21 12.03
N GLY A 131 4.57 -4.76 11.09
CA GLY A 131 4.58 -5.31 9.72
C GLY A 131 5.30 -6.65 9.54
N GLY A 132 5.97 -7.20 10.57
CA GLY A 132 6.81 -8.39 10.45
C GLY A 132 6.08 -9.65 9.97
N PRO A 133 4.95 -10.05 10.59
CA PRO A 133 4.17 -11.20 10.13
C PRO A 133 3.61 -11.02 8.71
N ALA A 134 3.10 -9.84 8.39
CA ALA A 134 2.57 -9.52 7.06
C ALA A 134 3.66 -9.60 5.99
N TYR A 135 4.86 -9.06 6.28
CA TYR A 135 6.02 -9.15 5.39
C TYR A 135 6.39 -10.61 5.07
N ARG A 136 6.53 -11.45 6.10
CA ARG A 136 6.88 -12.87 5.89
C ARG A 136 5.82 -13.63 5.09
N SER A 137 4.55 -13.39 5.38
CA SER A 137 3.43 -14.00 4.66
C SER A 137 3.41 -13.57 3.18
N SER A 138 3.63 -12.28 2.92
CA SER A 138 3.65 -11.71 1.57
C SER A 138 4.82 -12.21 0.74
N GLN A 139 6.02 -12.31 1.33
CA GLN A 139 7.19 -12.87 0.66
C GLN A 139 7.00 -14.35 0.28
N ALA A 140 6.24 -15.11 1.07
CA ALA A 140 5.96 -16.51 0.77
C ALA A 140 4.91 -16.70 -0.33
N LYS A 141 3.91 -15.81 -0.40
CA LYS A 141 2.78 -15.91 -1.34
C LYS A 141 3.03 -15.22 -2.68
N GLY A 142 3.84 -14.16 -2.67
CA GLY A 142 3.96 -13.25 -3.80
C GLY A 142 2.75 -12.31 -3.94
N PRO A 143 2.74 -11.49 -5.01
CA PRO A 143 1.68 -10.51 -5.23
C PRO A 143 0.37 -11.18 -5.66
N ASN A 144 -0.75 -10.65 -5.18
CA ASN A 144 -2.07 -11.04 -5.65
C ASN A 144 -2.54 -10.05 -6.73
N ILE A 145 -2.52 -10.49 -7.99
CA ILE A 145 -2.90 -9.68 -9.16
C ILE A 145 -4.08 -10.37 -9.83
N TYR A 146 -5.19 -9.66 -9.96
CA TYR A 146 -6.32 -10.06 -10.78
C TYR A 146 -6.11 -9.55 -12.20
N VAL A 147 -6.13 -10.47 -13.16
CA VAL A 147 -6.04 -10.19 -14.61
C VAL A 147 -7.43 -10.31 -15.23
#